data_AF-A0A3M7BDS9-F1
#
_entry.id   AF-A0A3M7BDS9-F1
#
_cell.length_a   1.000
_cell.length_b   1.000
_cell.length_c   1.000
_cell.angle_alpha   90.00
_cell.angle_beta   90.00
_cell.angle_gamma   90.00
#
_symmetry.space_group_name_H-M   'P 1'
#
loop_
_entity.id
_entity.type
_entity.pdbx_description
1 polymer ?
#
loop_
_entity_poly.entity_id
_entity_poly.type
_entity_poly.pdbx_seq_one_letter_code
_entity_poly.pdbx_strand_id
1 'polypeptide(L)'
;MPAVDDSKRKAARETIDILHEISTLLNTHLDRQSLSYCVSLIENGVNPGALAKVIKDLRAQNERYELVLGNAAQEANASYGKLKHCDPLEAEAMLNYEYNWPIEA
;
A
#
# COMPACT_ATOMS: atom_id res chain seq x y z
N MET A 1 -10.02 42.16 8.27
CA MET A 1 -11.24 41.48 8.77
C MET A 1 -10.93 40.01 8.95
N PRO A 2 -11.12 39.40 10.14
CA PRO A 2 -11.43 37.97 10.17
C PRO A 2 -12.35 37.56 11.35
N ALA A 3 -13.52 37.00 11.02
CA ALA A 3 -14.40 36.25 11.92
C ALA A 3 -15.24 35.24 11.13
N VAL A 4 -15.47 35.54 9.84
CA VAL A 4 -16.22 34.68 8.89
C VAL A 4 -15.43 33.41 8.50
N ASP A 5 -14.11 33.40 8.67
CA ASP A 5 -13.24 32.25 8.35
C ASP A 5 -13.31 31.12 9.40
N ASP A 6 -13.38 31.46 10.69
CA ASP A 6 -13.33 30.46 11.76
C ASP A 6 -14.60 29.60 11.80
N SER A 7 -15.77 30.20 11.59
CA SER A 7 -17.04 29.46 11.50
C SER A 7 -17.06 28.48 10.33
N LYS A 8 -16.55 28.88 9.15
CA LYS A 8 -16.48 28.00 7.97
C LYS A 8 -15.49 26.86 8.18
N ARG A 9 -14.32 27.13 8.76
CA ARG A 9 -13.32 26.10 9.09
C ARG A 9 -13.85 25.11 10.12
N LYS A 10 -14.61 25.59 11.12
CA LYS A 10 -15.25 24.73 12.11
C LYS A 10 -16.30 23.82 11.45
N ALA A 11 -17.18 24.38 10.63
CA ALA A 11 -18.19 23.61 9.90
C ALA A 11 -17.58 22.55 8.97
N ALA A 12 -16.48 22.87 8.28
CA ALA A 12 -15.77 21.91 7.45
C ALA A 12 -15.20 20.73 8.25
N ARG A 13 -14.64 21.00 9.44
CA ARG A 13 -14.16 19.94 10.34
C ARG A 13 -15.30 19.06 10.83
N GLU A 14 -16.38 19.67 11.32
CA GLU A 14 -17.58 18.94 11.78
C GLU A 14 -18.16 18.07 10.66
N THR A 15 -18.14 18.56 9.41
CA THR A 15 -18.57 17.77 8.25
C THR A 15 -17.71 16.52 8.05
N ILE A 16 -16.38 16.66 8.08
CA ILE A 16 -15.45 15.53 7.95
C ILE A 16 -15.59 14.56 9.13
N ASP A 17 -15.84 15.07 10.34
CA ASP A 17 -16.08 14.24 11.53
C ASP A 17 -17.31 13.33 11.34
N ILE A 18 -18.44 13.93 10.94
CA ILE A 18 -19.68 13.19 10.67
C ILE A 18 -19.47 12.17 9.53
N LEU A 19 -18.82 12.58 8.44
CA LEU A 19 -18.54 11.67 7.31
C LEU A 19 -17.63 10.50 7.72
N HIS A 20 -16.67 10.73 8.61
CA HIS A 20 -15.81 9.66 9.12
C HIS A 20 -16.56 8.69 10.04
N GLU A 21 -17.51 9.16 10.86
CA GLU A 21 -18.39 8.30 11.63
C GLU A 21 -19.26 7.41 10.71
N ILE A 22 -19.85 7.99 9.67
CA ILE A 22 -20.61 7.24 8.66
C ILE A 22 -19.72 6.19 7.98
N SER A 23 -18.51 6.58 7.56
CA SER A 23 -17.51 5.69 6.96
C SER A 23 -17.17 4.50 7.86
N THR A 24 -17.06 4.74 9.16
CA THR A 24 -16.77 3.72 10.17
C THR A 24 -17.95 2.77 10.34
N LEU A 25 -19.18 3.28 10.44
CA LEU A 25 -20.39 2.46 10.54
C LEU A 25 -20.58 1.55 9.31
N LEU A 26 -20.21 2.05 8.12
CA LEU A 26 -20.28 1.30 6.86
C LEU A 26 -19.05 0.42 6.60
N ASN A 27 -18.08 0.39 7.52
CA ASN A 27 -16.82 -0.37 7.38
C ASN A 27 -16.10 -0.12 6.05
N THR A 28 -16.05 1.13 5.58
CA THR A 28 -15.33 1.45 4.34
C THR A 28 -13.81 1.47 4.51
N HIS A 29 -13.35 1.51 5.77
CA HIS A 29 -11.95 1.60 6.16
C HIS A 29 -11.23 2.81 5.53
N LEU A 30 -11.90 3.96 5.43
CA LEU A 30 -11.28 5.22 5.03
C LEU A 30 -10.94 6.04 6.27
N ASP A 31 -9.67 6.37 6.44
CA ASP A 31 -9.21 7.29 7.48
C ASP A 31 -9.61 8.73 7.15
N ARG A 32 -9.51 9.62 8.15
CA ARG A 32 -9.90 11.02 8.04
C ARG A 32 -9.17 11.77 6.92
N GLN A 33 -7.88 11.49 6.68
CA GLN A 33 -7.14 12.16 5.63
C GLN A 33 -7.57 11.66 4.26
N SER A 34 -7.67 10.34 4.06
CA SER A 34 -8.16 9.77 2.79
C SER A 34 -9.56 10.24 2.45
N LEU A 35 -10.44 10.33 3.45
CA LEU A 35 -11.79 10.85 3.27
C LEU A 35 -11.78 12.34 2.87
N SER A 36 -10.91 13.16 3.47
CA SER A 36 -10.73 14.55 3.07
C SER A 36 -10.26 14.67 1.61
N TYR A 37 -9.34 13.81 1.15
CA TYR A 37 -8.92 13.80 -0.25
C TYR A 37 -10.07 13.41 -1.17
N CYS A 38 -10.87 12.41 -0.80
CA CYS A 38 -12.04 12.00 -1.58
C CYS A 38 -13.05 13.14 -1.72
N VAL A 39 -13.33 13.87 -0.64
CA VAL A 39 -14.23 15.04 -0.67
C VAL A 39 -13.68 16.10 -1.61
N SER A 40 -12.40 16.48 -1.48
CA SER A 40 -11.80 17.48 -2.38
C SER A 40 -11.82 17.05 -3.85
N LEU A 41 -11.59 15.76 -4.16
CA LEU A 41 -11.68 15.26 -5.53
C LEU A 41 -13.11 15.35 -6.07
N ILE A 42 -14.12 14.99 -5.26
CA ILE A 42 -15.53 15.07 -5.64
C ILE A 42 -15.96 16.53 -5.85
N GLU A 43 -15.51 17.45 -4.99
CA GLU A 43 -15.74 18.90 -5.14
C GLU A 43 -15.13 19.46 -6.44
N ASN A 44 -14.03 18.85 -6.92
CA ASN A 44 -13.42 19.18 -8.22
C ASN A 44 -14.10 18.47 -9.42
N GLY A 45 -15.21 17.77 -9.20
CA GLY A 45 -16.01 17.14 -10.26
C GLY A 45 -15.65 15.69 -10.58
N VAL A 46 -14.82 15.03 -9.77
CA VAL A 46 -14.53 13.60 -9.93
C VAL A 46 -15.78 12.78 -9.62
N ASN A 47 -16.09 11.80 -10.47
CA ASN A 47 -17.21 10.89 -10.24
C ASN A 47 -16.94 9.98 -9.03
N PRO A 48 -17.82 9.95 -8.01
CA PRO A 48 -17.59 9.17 -6.79
C PRO A 48 -17.58 7.65 -7.03
N GLY A 49 -18.35 7.16 -8.01
CA GLY A 49 -18.37 5.74 -8.38
C GLY A 49 -17.07 5.29 -9.03
N ALA A 50 -16.51 6.12 -9.92
CA ALA A 50 -15.19 5.86 -10.52
C ALA A 50 -14.08 5.92 -9.47
N LEU A 51 -14.10 6.91 -8.58
CA LEU A 51 -13.14 7.04 -7.48
C LEU A 51 -13.18 5.82 -6.55
N ALA A 52 -14.37 5.35 -6.17
CA ALA A 52 -14.53 4.15 -5.36
C ALA A 52 -13.94 2.90 -6.02
N LYS A 53 -14.05 2.77 -7.35
CA LYS A 53 -13.42 1.68 -8.10
C LYS A 53 -11.90 1.74 -8.02
N VAL A 54 -11.32 2.93 -8.24
CA VAL A 54 -9.86 3.13 -8.15
C VAL A 54 -9.33 2.78 -6.76
N ILE A 55 -10.01 3.22 -5.68
CA ILE A 55 -9.60 2.90 -4.31
C ILE A 55 -9.60 1.39 -4.07
N LYS A 56 -10.62 0.67 -4.55
CA LYS A 56 -10.70 -0.79 -4.44
C LYS A 56 -9.59 -1.48 -5.22
N ASP A 57 -9.35 -1.04 -6.45
CA ASP A 57 -8.32 -1.62 -7.31
C ASP A 57 -6.92 -1.43 -6.71
N LEU A 58 -6.61 -0.23 -6.19
CA LEU A 58 -5.34 0.05 -5.53
C LEU A 58 -5.13 -0.79 -4.26
N ARG A 59 -6.17 -0.96 -3.43
CA ARG A 59 -6.11 -1.82 -2.24
C ARG A 59 -5.83 -3.28 -2.61
N ALA A 60 -6.56 -3.80 -3.60
CA ALA A 60 -6.37 -5.16 -4.09
C ALA A 60 -4.98 -5.37 -4.72
N GLN A 61 -4.45 -4.37 -5.43
CA GLN A 61 -3.08 -4.42 -5.94
C GLN A 61 -2.07 -4.46 -4.80
N ASN A 62 -2.22 -3.62 -3.78
CA ASN A 62 -1.31 -3.60 -2.63
C ASN A 62 -1.29 -4.96 -1.92
N GLU A 63 -2.45 -5.55 -1.67
CA GLU A 63 -2.54 -6.91 -1.09
C GLU A 63 -1.80 -7.96 -1.93
N ARG A 64 -1.92 -7.90 -3.26
CA ARG A 64 -1.19 -8.80 -4.17
C ARG A 64 0.32 -8.57 -4.10
N TYR A 65 0.77 -7.32 -4.03
CA TYR A 65 2.20 -7.02 -3.91
C TYR A 65 2.80 -7.56 -2.62
N GLU A 66 2.10 -7.39 -1.48
CA GLU A 66 2.54 -7.94 -0.19
C GLU A 66 2.67 -9.48 -0.23
N LEU A 67 1.74 -10.17 -0.90
CA LEU A 67 1.83 -11.62 -1.09
C LEU A 67 3.05 -12.03 -1.91
N VAL A 68 3.33 -11.33 -3.01
CA VAL A 68 4.49 -11.60 -3.87
C VAL A 68 5.79 -11.39 -3.10
N LEU A 69 5.89 -10.29 -2.33
CA LEU A 69 7.05 -10.01 -1.48
C LEU A 69 7.26 -11.10 -0.42
N GLY A 70 6.18 -11.54 0.22
CA GLY A 70 6.22 -12.64 1.19
C GLY A 70 6.71 -13.95 0.56
N ASN A 71 6.21 -14.30 -0.62
CA ASN A 71 6.62 -15.52 -1.33
C ASN A 71 8.08 -15.47 -1.78
N ALA A 72 8.54 -14.35 -2.32
CA ALA A 72 9.94 -14.19 -2.72
C ALA A 72 10.91 -14.33 -1.53
N ALA A 73 10.54 -13.79 -0.36
CA ALA A 73 11.33 -13.96 0.86
C ALA A 73 11.33 -15.42 1.38
N GLN A 74 10.22 -16.14 1.23
CA GLN A 74 10.15 -17.57 1.59
C GLN A 74 10.98 -18.43 0.64
N GLU A 75 10.94 -18.18 -0.66
CA GLU A 75 11.75 -18.89 -1.66
C GLU A 75 13.25 -18.66 -1.43
N ALA A 76 13.65 -17.41 -1.17
CA ALA A 76 15.03 -17.10 -0.80
C ALA A 76 15.45 -17.85 0.48
N ASN A 77 14.64 -17.81 1.55
CA ASN A 77 14.95 -18.50 2.80
C ASN A 77 14.97 -20.04 2.64
N ALA A 78 14.10 -20.62 1.81
CA ALA A 78 14.12 -22.05 1.50
C ALA A 78 15.39 -22.44 0.71
N SER A 79 15.83 -21.59 -0.22
CA SER A 79 17.09 -21.76 -0.95
C SER A 79 18.29 -21.72 0.00
N TYR A 80 18.36 -20.74 0.91
CA TYR A 80 19.40 -20.67 1.95
C TYR A 80 19.33 -21.82 2.96
N GLY A 81 18.14 -22.32 3.29
CA GLY A 81 17.95 -23.48 4.18
C GLY A 81 18.50 -24.79 3.61
N LYS A 82 18.42 -24.96 2.28
CA LYS A 82 19.03 -26.11 1.56
C LYS A 82 20.55 -26.05 1.57
N LEU A 83 21.15 -24.86 1.38
CA LEU A 83 22.60 -24.66 1.44
C LEU A 83 23.19 -25.01 2.83
N LYS A 84 22.45 -24.79 3.93
CA LYS A 84 22.92 -25.16 5.28
C LYS A 84 22.99 -26.67 5.56
N HIS A 85 22.42 -27.50 4.69
CA HIS A 85 22.47 -28.96 4.79
C HIS A 85 23.18 -29.64 3.60
N CYS A 86 23.78 -28.87 2.67
CA CYS A 86 24.68 -29.43 1.66
C CYS A 86 25.97 -29.91 2.33
N ASP A 87 26.41 -31.12 1.97
CA ASP A 87 27.69 -31.65 2.40
C ASP A 87 28.82 -30.67 2.03
N PRO A 88 29.85 -30.49 2.89
CA PRO A 88 30.91 -29.48 2.70
C PRO A 88 31.63 -29.54 1.35
N LEU A 89 31.60 -30.70 0.68
CA LEU A 89 32.23 -30.93 -0.63
C LEU A 89 31.44 -30.32 -1.80
N GLU A 90 30.12 -30.08 -1.68
CA GLU A 90 29.33 -29.41 -2.72
C GLU A 90 29.47 -27.88 -2.66
N ALA A 91 29.71 -27.31 -1.48
CA ALA A 91 29.86 -25.87 -1.28
C ALA A 91 31.11 -25.30 -1.97
N GLU A 92 32.20 -26.07 -2.05
CA GLU A 92 33.44 -25.66 -2.74
C GLU A 92 33.30 -25.64 -4.27
N ALA A 93 32.36 -26.41 -4.84
CA ALA A 93 32.12 -26.42 -6.28
C ALA A 93 31.38 -25.16 -6.79
N MET A 94 30.59 -24.51 -5.93
CA MET A 94 29.81 -23.31 -6.32
C MET A 94 30.65 -22.04 -6.33
N LEU A 95 31.66 -21.92 -5.46
CA LEU A 95 32.55 -20.75 -5.41
C LEU A 95 33.45 -20.58 -6.65
N ASN A 96 33.61 -21.62 -7.47
CA ASN A 96 34.41 -21.56 -8.70
C ASN A 96 33.60 -21.17 -9.96
N TYR A 97 32.28 -21.01 -9.87
CA TYR A 97 31.43 -20.66 -11.03
C TYR A 97 30.75 -19.29 -10.92
N GLU A 98 30.88 -18.58 -9.79
CA GLU A 98 30.14 -17.37 -9.49
C GLU A 98 30.97 -16.09 -9.67
N TYR A 99 31.45 -15.85 -10.89
CA TYR A 99 31.91 -14.52 -11.31
C TYR A 99 31.49 -14.21 -12.76
N ASN A 100 30.21 -14.47 -13.09
CA ASN A 100 29.58 -13.86 -14.26
C ASN A 100 28.08 -13.60 -14.01
N TRP A 101 27.78 -12.69 -13.09
CA TRP A 101 26.48 -12.03 -13.05
C TRP A 101 26.45 -10.97 -14.17
N PRO A 102 25.45 -10.96 -15.06
CA PRO A 102 25.36 -9.96 -16.11
C PRO A 102 25.02 -8.61 -15.49
N ILE A 103 26.00 -7.72 -15.40
CA ILE A 103 25.78 -6.29 -15.26
C ILE A 103 25.75 -5.73 -16.70
N GLU A 104 24.58 -5.80 -17.36
CA GLU A 104 24.39 -5.10 -18.64
C GLU A 104 23.70 -3.75 -18.42
N ALA A 105 24.48 -2.68 -18.62
CA ALA A 105 24.07 -1.38 -19.13
C ALA A 105 25.16 -0.91 -20.12
#